data_AF-A0A662ARP7-F1
#
_entry.id   AF-A0A662ARP7-F1
#
_cell.length_a   1.000
_cell.length_b   1.000
_cell.length_c   1.000
_cell.angle_alpha   90.00
_cell.angle_beta   90.00
_cell.angle_gamma   90.00
#
_symmetry.space_group_name_H-M   'P 1'
#
loop_
_entity.id
_entity.type
_entity.pdbx_description
1 polymer ?
#
loop_
_entity_poly.entity_id
_entity_poly.type
_entity_poly.pdbx_seq_one_letter_code
_entity_poly.pdbx_strand_id
1 'polypeptide(L)' 'AKRIIDAFIKASLKGLGVVSLGTKMIDPPVVKRAENTMNLAISLGMLSPNWHDDFEA' A
#
# COMPACT_ATOMS: atom_id res chain seq x y z
N ALA A 1 5.90 2.70 0.53
CA ALA A 1 4.68 2.19 1.18
C ALA A 1 3.43 2.39 0.31
N LYS A 2 3.11 3.63 -0.12
CA LYS A 2 1.97 3.94 -1.01
C LYS A 2 1.78 2.97 -2.20
N ARG A 3 2.81 2.84 -3.05
CA ARG A 3 2.79 1.92 -4.22
C ARG A 3 2.53 0.46 -3.88
N ILE A 4 2.95 0.00 -2.70
CA ILE A 4 2.75 -1.40 -2.26
C ILE A 4 1.27 -1.63 -1.93
N ILE A 5 0.70 -0.72 -1.15
CA ILE A 5 -0.71 -0.78 -0.75
C ILE A 5 -1.61 -0.62 -1.98
N ASP A 6 -1.32 0.35 -2.84
CA ASP A 6 -2.08 0.58 -4.08
C ASP A 6 -2.04 -0.64 -5.02
N ALA A 7 -0.85 -1.22 -5.26
CA ALA A 7 -0.73 -2.42 -6.07
C ALA A 7 -1.54 -3.59 -5.48
N PHE A 8 -1.50 -3.77 -4.17
CA PHE A 8 -2.25 -4.83 -3.50
C PHE A 8 -3.77 -4.61 -3.53
N ILE A 9 -4.25 -3.38 -3.39
CA ILE A 9 -5.66 -3.03 -3.56
C ILE A 9 -6.11 -3.37 -4.97
N LYS A 10 -5.36 -2.95 -5.99
CA LYS A 10 -5.64 -3.26 -7.41
C LYS A 10 -5.66 -4.76 -7.69
N ALA A 11 -4.82 -5.53 -7.00
CA ALA A 11 -4.79 -6.98 -7.10
C ALA A 11 -5.97 -7.64 -6.39
N SER A 12 -6.31 -7.17 -5.19
CA SER A 12 -7.45 -7.65 -4.40
C SER A 12 -8.77 -7.42 -5.14
N LEU A 13 -8.93 -6.28 -5.83
CA LEU A 13 -10.07 -6.00 -6.70
C LEU A 13 -10.20 -6.99 -7.87
N LYS A 14 -9.10 -7.63 -8.26
CA LYS A 14 -9.07 -8.70 -9.28
C LYS A 14 -9.17 -10.10 -8.69
N GLY A 15 -9.41 -10.23 -7.39
CA GLY A 15 -9.48 -11.51 -6.67
C GLY A 15 -8.11 -12.16 -6.42
N LEU A 16 -7.01 -11.42 -6.54
CA LEU A 16 -5.65 -11.91 -6.32
C LEU A 16 -5.19 -11.61 -4.90
N GLY A 17 -4.64 -12.61 -4.21
CA GLY A 17 -4.05 -12.46 -2.88
C GLY A 17 -2.58 -12.00 -2.87
N VAL A 18 -1.96 -11.87 -4.05
CA VAL A 18 -0.57 -11.44 -4.24
C VAL A 18 -0.43 -10.66 -5.55
N VAL A 19 0.59 -9.82 -5.67
CA VAL A 19 0.89 -9.07 -6.90
C VAL A 19 2.38 -8.80 -7.07
N SER A 20 2.86 -8.72 -8.31
CA SER A 20 4.24 -8.26 -8.56
C SER A 20 4.27 -6.74 -8.77
N LEU A 21 5.16 -6.06 -8.06
CA LEU A 21 5.48 -4.65 -8.25
C LEU A 21 6.93 -4.54 -8.74
N GLY A 22 7.09 -4.35 -10.06
CA GLY A 22 8.39 -4.49 -10.72
C GLY A 22 8.88 -5.94 -10.64
N THR A 23 10.09 -6.14 -10.11
CA THR A 23 10.69 -7.48 -9.91
C THR A 23 10.39 -8.10 -8.55
N LYS A 24 9.61 -7.44 -7.69
CA LYS A 24 9.31 -7.91 -6.33
C LYS A 24 7.86 -8.34 -6.19
N MET A 25 7.66 -9.49 -5.55
CA MET A 25 6.35 -9.97 -5.12
C MET A 25 5.88 -9.22 -3.87
N ILE A 26 4.61 -8.86 -3.86
CA ILE A 26 3.88 -8.21 -2.78
C ILE A 26 2.85 -9.21 -2.27
N ASP A 27 3.03 -9.62 -1.03
CA ASP A 27 2.19 -10.56 -0.28
C ASP A 27 1.57 -9.84 0.94
N PRO A 28 0.60 -10.47 1.64
CA PRO A 28 -0.03 -9.84 2.79
C PRO A 28 0.95 -9.38 3.89
N PRO A 29 2.04 -10.13 4.23
CA PRO A 29 3.06 -9.65 5.16
C PRO A 29 3.79 -8.37 4.73
N VAL A 30 4.11 -8.22 3.43
CA VAL A 30 4.71 -6.99 2.89
C VAL A 30 3.73 -5.82 2.98
N VAL A 31 2.47 -6.04 2.65
CA VAL A 31 1.42 -5.01 2.73
C VAL A 31 1.23 -4.56 4.17
N LYS A 32 1.15 -5.49 5.11
CA LYS A 32 0.96 -5.16 6.52
C LYS A 32 2.07 -4.28 7.08
N ARG A 33 3.31 -4.53 6.66
CA ARG A 33 4.45 -3.66 7.00
C ARG A 33 4.30 -2.27 6.41
N ALA A 34 3.88 -2.17 5.14
CA ALA A 34 3.64 -0.88 4.51
C ALA A 34 2.50 -0.10 5.20
N GLU A 35 1.41 -0.76 5.59
CA GLU A 35 0.33 -0.16 6.37
C GLU A 35 0.83 0.41 7.69
N ASN A 36 1.62 -0.36 8.45
CA ASN A 36 2.15 0.10 9.74
C ASN A 36 3.01 1.37 9.58
N THR A 37 3.85 1.43 8.54
CA THR A 37 4.63 2.64 8.23
C THR A 37 3.74 3.84 7.89
N MET A 38 2.67 3.62 7.11
CA MET A 38 1.73 4.68 6.74
C MET A 38 0.94 5.18 7.94
N ASN A 39 0.47 4.27 8.80
CA ASN A 39 -0.25 4.61 10.03
C ASN A 39 0.62 5.43 10.98
N LEU A 40 1.90 5.07 11.12
CA LEU A 40 2.84 5.88 11.90
C LEU A 40 2.99 7.28 11.31
N ALA A 41 3.21 7.41 10.00
CA ALA A 41 3.32 8.72 9.34
C ALA A 41 2.05 9.58 9.49
N ILE A 42 0.86 8.97 9.42
CA ILE A 42 -0.42 9.65 9.66
C ILE A 42 -0.51 10.11 11.11
N SER A 43 -0.17 9.25 12.07
CA SER A 43 -0.22 9.59 13.50
C SER A 43 0.72 10.73 13.90
N LEU A 44 1.83 10.87 13.17
CA LEU A 44 2.81 11.95 13.34
C LEU A 44 2.42 13.22 12.56
N GLY A 45 1.30 13.23 11.84
CA GLY A 45 0.88 14.36 10.99
C GLY A 45 1.77 14.58 9.76
N MET A 46 2.65 13.63 9.42
CA MET A 46 3.56 13.70 8.27
C MET A 46 2.89 13.27 6.96
N LEU A 47 1.71 12.64 7.06
CA LEU A 47 0.94 12.14 5.94
C LEU A 47 -0.55 12.35 6.18
N SER A 48 -1.27 12.81 5.15
CA SER A 48 -2.73 12.89 5.20
C SER A 48 -3.36 11.50 5.35
N PRO A 49 -4.41 11.34 6.18
CA PRO A 49 -5.22 10.11 6.20
C PRO A 49 -5.75 9.74 4.81
N ASN A 50 -6.09 10.75 4.00
CA ASN A 50 -6.62 10.60 2.64
C ASN A 50 -5.50 10.57 1.59
N TRP A 51 -4.32 10.07 1.95
CA TRP A 51 -3.15 10.06 1.07
C TRP A 51 -3.37 9.38 -0.29
N HIS A 52 -4.38 8.51 -0.40
CA HIS A 52 -4.69 7.73 -1.60
C HIS A 52 -5.45 8.54 -2.65
N ASP A 53 -6.21 9.57 -2.25
CA ASP A 53 -7.02 10.40 -3.16
C ASP A 53 -6.14 11.17 -4.16
N ASP A 54 -4.99 11.67 -3.68
CA ASP A 54 -4.01 12.41 -4.50
C ASP A 54 -2.88 11.50 -5.02
N PHE A 55 -3.01 10.18 -4.87
CA PHE A 55 -1.95 9.25 -5.22
C PHE A 55 -2.08 8.78 -6.66
N GLU A 56 -1.31 9.38 -7.56
CA GLU A 56 -1.06 8.84 -8.89
C GLU A 56 0.04 7.76 -8.83
N ALA A 57 -0.28 6.57 -9.35
CA ALA A 57 0.54 5.36 -9.24
C ALA A 57 1.39 5.09 -10.49
#